data_AF-A0A166WN42-F1
#
_entry.id   AF-A0A166WN42-F1
#
_cell.length_a   1.000
_cell.length_b   1.000
_cell.length_c   1.000
_cell.angle_alpha   90.00
_cell.angle_beta   90.00
_cell.angle_gamma   90.00
#
_symmetry.space_group_name_H-M   'P 1'
#
loop_
_entity.id
_entity.type
_entity.pdbx_description
1 polymer ?
#
loop_
_entity_poly.entity_id
_entity_poly.type
_entity_poly.pdbx_seq_one_letter_code
_entity_poly.pdbx_strand_id
1 'polypeptide(L)'
;MPVITPVITLSLAFLASASPLLFGRAENAVKCDANNLCSGVESTTFASQYICGDSRLGPLALVKDKHSMKGELGSILDNYRPFGEICPAAFLQKYGNGKGWFDYPPKDGFELRNNGEPIKSDYTLCPGDKVDRVGHENGTFLAPLGTPYEQRSLVPANLATNPKTSDGTLYNYHVYEVIKNLTVEAGPIAPWFEQPGNGIQYHLAMPVWQAVRDGFLVELCKPATWVTAGECAADQHCKLHPANNVPFCEAKKLSAN
;
A
#
# COMPACT_ATOMS: atom_id res chain seq x y z
N MET A 1 30.78 44.27 -60.19
CA MET A 1 30.79 42.81 -59.99
C MET A 1 30.15 42.50 -58.64
N PRO A 2 28.88 42.07 -58.58
CA PRO A 2 28.29 41.61 -57.32
C PRO A 2 28.58 40.12 -57.11
N VAL A 3 29.16 39.79 -55.98
CA VAL A 3 29.45 38.42 -55.55
C VAL A 3 28.16 37.83 -54.96
N ILE A 4 27.59 36.85 -55.65
CA ILE A 4 26.44 36.07 -55.19
C ILE A 4 27.00 34.92 -54.34
N THR A 5 26.74 34.94 -53.04
CA THR A 5 26.98 33.79 -52.14
C THR A 5 25.76 32.86 -52.17
N PRO A 6 25.94 31.54 -52.30
CA PRO A 6 24.82 30.60 -52.29
C PRO A 6 24.38 30.30 -50.85
N VAL A 7 23.07 30.40 -50.61
CA VAL A 7 22.42 29.93 -49.38
C VAL A 7 22.29 28.42 -49.46
N ILE A 8 23.10 27.70 -48.67
CA ILE A 8 22.99 26.25 -48.51
C ILE A 8 21.93 25.98 -47.44
N THR A 9 20.73 25.61 -47.87
CA THR A 9 19.69 25.10 -46.97
C THR A 9 20.03 23.67 -46.55
N LEU A 10 20.51 23.50 -45.33
CA LEU A 10 20.75 22.20 -44.72
C LEU A 10 19.43 21.65 -44.19
N SER A 11 18.74 20.85 -45.02
CA SER A 11 17.56 20.09 -44.58
C SER A 11 18.01 18.95 -43.65
N LEU A 12 17.89 19.13 -42.33
CA LEU A 12 17.99 18.03 -41.37
C LEU A 12 16.80 17.09 -41.57
N ALA A 13 17.02 15.99 -42.29
CA ALA A 13 16.13 14.84 -42.24
C ALA A 13 16.25 14.19 -40.85
N PHE A 14 15.21 14.35 -40.02
CA PHE A 14 15.03 13.53 -38.83
C PHE A 14 14.79 12.08 -39.27
N LEU A 15 15.85 11.27 -39.29
CA LEU A 15 15.71 9.82 -39.28
C LEU A 15 15.25 9.41 -37.88
N ALA A 16 13.95 9.30 -37.69
CA ALA A 16 13.38 8.59 -36.56
C ALA A 16 13.81 7.13 -36.69
N SER A 17 14.89 6.74 -36.00
CA SER A 17 15.24 5.34 -35.83
C SER A 17 14.21 4.71 -34.89
N ALA A 18 13.06 4.32 -35.43
CA ALA A 18 12.16 3.40 -34.77
C ALA A 18 12.91 2.07 -34.63
N SER A 19 13.52 1.86 -33.46
CA SER A 19 13.96 0.53 -33.08
C SER A 19 12.70 -0.35 -33.07
N PRO A 20 12.65 -1.45 -33.83
CA PRO A 20 11.57 -2.40 -33.68
C PRO A 20 11.80 -3.05 -32.31
N LEU A 21 11.17 -2.50 -31.27
CA LEU A 21 10.88 -3.30 -30.09
C LEU A 21 10.13 -4.50 -30.62
N LEU A 22 10.75 -5.67 -30.49
CA LEU A 22 10.11 -6.95 -30.70
C LEU A 22 8.93 -7.02 -29.72
N PHE A 23 7.78 -6.50 -30.14
CA PHE A 23 6.46 -6.84 -29.63
C PHE A 23 6.18 -8.28 -30.07
N GLY A 24 6.90 -9.19 -29.42
CA GLY A 24 6.76 -10.63 -29.51
C GLY A 24 6.58 -11.19 -28.11
N ARG A 25 5.69 -10.60 -27.31
CA ARG A 25 5.12 -11.30 -26.15
C ARG A 25 3.63 -11.44 -26.44
N ALA A 26 3.27 -12.66 -26.80
CA ALA A 26 1.92 -13.07 -27.18
C ALA A 26 0.85 -12.42 -26.28
N GLU A 27 -0.16 -11.85 -26.94
CA GLU A 27 -1.48 -11.54 -26.40
C GLU A 27 -2.19 -12.82 -25.96
N ASN A 28 -1.66 -13.49 -24.94
CA ASN A 28 -2.45 -14.39 -24.11
C ASN A 28 -2.53 -13.75 -22.74
N ALA A 29 -3.29 -12.67 -22.63
CA ALA A 29 -3.95 -12.38 -21.36
C ALA A 29 -4.69 -13.66 -21.00
N VAL A 30 -4.19 -14.38 -19.99
CA VAL A 30 -4.83 -15.62 -19.51
C VAL A 30 -6.19 -15.18 -18.99
N LYS A 31 -7.21 -15.26 -19.85
CA LYS A 31 -8.56 -14.91 -19.49
C LYS A 31 -8.96 -15.88 -18.39
N CYS A 32 -9.31 -15.34 -17.23
CA CYS A 32 -9.76 -16.18 -16.12
C CYS A 32 -10.95 -17.00 -16.56
N ASP A 33 -11.00 -18.25 -16.08
CA ASP A 33 -12.18 -19.07 -16.27
C ASP A 33 -13.37 -18.33 -15.67
N ALA A 34 -14.27 -17.90 -16.55
CA ALA A 34 -15.44 -17.11 -16.17
C ALA A 34 -16.36 -17.88 -15.21
N ASN A 35 -16.26 -19.21 -15.19
CA ASN A 35 -17.04 -20.08 -14.31
C ASN A 35 -16.28 -20.44 -13.01
N ASN A 36 -14.95 -20.22 -12.97
CA ASN A 36 -14.14 -20.54 -11.81
C ASN A 36 -12.85 -19.69 -11.74
N LEU A 37 -12.94 -18.52 -11.12
CA LEU A 37 -11.79 -17.64 -10.84
C LEU A 37 -10.65 -18.35 -10.09
N CYS A 38 -10.97 -19.39 -9.32
CA CYS A 38 -10.03 -20.12 -8.48
C CYS A 38 -9.41 -21.36 -9.16
N SER A 39 -9.68 -21.56 -10.45
CA SER A 39 -9.06 -22.64 -11.22
C SER A 39 -7.54 -22.55 -11.16
N GLY A 40 -6.89 -23.65 -10.75
CA GLY A 40 -5.43 -23.74 -10.58
C GLY A 40 -4.88 -23.25 -9.24
N VAL A 41 -5.71 -22.76 -8.32
CA VAL A 41 -5.31 -22.52 -6.93
C VAL A 41 -5.59 -23.80 -6.14
N GLU A 42 -4.57 -24.33 -5.46
CA GLU A 42 -4.77 -25.43 -4.52
C GLU A 42 -5.68 -24.96 -3.38
N SER A 43 -6.94 -25.36 -3.44
CA SER A 43 -7.97 -24.91 -2.49
C SER A 43 -7.58 -25.30 -1.07
N THR A 44 -7.20 -24.31 -0.27
CA THR A 44 -6.98 -24.51 1.17
C THR A 44 -8.28 -24.25 1.93
N THR A 45 -8.46 -24.89 3.10
CA THR A 45 -9.72 -25.01 3.86
C THR A 45 -10.33 -23.68 4.37
N PHE A 46 -9.75 -22.53 4.02
CA PHE A 46 -10.15 -21.19 4.51
C PHE A 46 -10.95 -20.37 3.49
N ALA A 47 -11.77 -21.03 2.65
CA ALA A 47 -12.56 -20.40 1.58
C ALA A 47 -13.57 -19.33 2.05
N SER A 48 -13.92 -19.31 3.33
CA SER A 48 -14.76 -18.26 3.93
C SER A 48 -13.99 -17.02 4.33
N GLN A 49 -12.65 -17.11 4.47
CA GLN A 49 -11.80 -16.03 4.97
C GLN A 49 -10.98 -15.38 3.85
N TYR A 50 -10.45 -16.19 2.93
CA TYR A 50 -9.51 -15.74 1.90
C TYR A 50 -10.02 -15.98 0.49
N ILE A 51 -9.55 -15.17 -0.46
CA ILE A 51 -9.83 -15.38 -1.88
C ILE A 51 -9.31 -16.76 -2.29
N CYS A 52 -10.17 -17.56 -2.93
CA CYS A 52 -9.90 -18.95 -3.29
C CYS A 52 -9.45 -19.86 -2.13
N GLY A 53 -9.72 -19.44 -0.90
CA GLY A 53 -9.31 -20.13 0.31
C GLY A 53 -7.81 -20.08 0.60
N ASP A 54 -7.00 -19.30 -0.12
CA ASP A 54 -5.56 -19.21 0.10
C ASP A 54 -5.20 -17.88 0.78
N SER A 55 -4.58 -17.95 1.96
CA SER A 55 -4.18 -16.77 2.74
C SER A 55 -3.26 -15.78 2.01
N ARG A 56 -2.50 -16.26 1.02
CA ARG A 56 -1.62 -15.43 0.19
C ARG A 56 -2.42 -14.47 -0.71
N LEU A 57 -3.64 -14.83 -1.05
CA LEU A 57 -4.52 -14.09 -1.96
C LEU A 57 -5.33 -13.01 -1.23
N GLY A 58 -5.14 -12.82 0.07
CA GLY A 58 -5.82 -11.77 0.84
C GLY A 58 -7.26 -12.10 1.23
N PRO A 59 -7.91 -11.22 2.01
CA PRO A 59 -9.23 -11.47 2.56
C PRO A 59 -10.30 -11.48 1.46
N LEU A 60 -11.27 -12.37 1.62
CA LEU A 60 -12.37 -12.55 0.67
C LEU A 60 -13.22 -11.27 0.49
N ALA A 61 -13.25 -10.41 1.50
CA ALA A 61 -13.98 -9.13 1.48
C ALA A 61 -13.51 -8.19 0.34
N LEU A 62 -12.26 -8.29 -0.11
CA LEU A 62 -11.74 -7.44 -1.20
C LEU A 62 -12.50 -7.62 -2.52
N VAL A 63 -13.07 -8.81 -2.76
CA VAL A 63 -13.82 -9.13 -3.98
C VAL A 63 -15.32 -9.25 -3.75
N LYS A 64 -15.76 -9.58 -2.52
CA LYS A 64 -17.19 -9.76 -2.21
C LYS A 64 -17.88 -8.50 -1.73
N ASP A 65 -17.16 -7.62 -1.05
CA ASP A 65 -17.77 -6.52 -0.31
C ASP A 65 -16.82 -5.32 -0.21
N LYS A 66 -16.29 -4.90 -1.36
CA LYS A 66 -15.34 -3.77 -1.43
C LYS A 66 -15.93 -2.48 -0.84
N HIS A 67 -17.25 -2.32 -0.90
CA HIS A 67 -17.96 -1.14 -0.43
C HIS A 67 -18.24 -1.11 1.08
N SER A 68 -17.99 -2.19 1.82
CA SER A 68 -18.09 -2.14 3.29
C SER A 68 -16.87 -1.49 3.95
N MET A 69 -15.76 -1.38 3.23
CA MET A 69 -14.58 -0.64 3.69
C MET A 69 -14.85 0.87 3.51
N LYS A 70 -15.01 1.58 4.63
CA LYS A 70 -15.32 3.02 4.68
C LYS A 70 -14.14 3.81 5.27
N GLY A 71 -14.23 5.14 5.18
CA GLY A 71 -13.22 6.04 5.72
C GLY A 71 -11.90 5.97 4.96
N GLU A 72 -10.81 6.20 5.67
CA GLU A 72 -9.44 6.21 5.12
C GLU A 72 -9.09 4.88 4.46
N LEU A 73 -9.45 3.75 5.10
CA LEU A 73 -9.21 2.41 4.53
C LEU A 73 -9.96 2.19 3.22
N GLY A 74 -11.24 2.59 3.15
CA GLY A 74 -12.01 2.52 1.91
C GLY A 74 -11.34 3.32 0.80
N SER A 75 -10.97 4.56 1.12
CA SER A 75 -10.36 5.51 0.18
C SER A 75 -9.04 4.98 -0.41
N ILE A 76 -8.17 4.38 0.40
CA ILE A 76 -6.91 3.81 -0.12
C ILE A 76 -7.14 2.56 -0.97
N LEU A 77 -8.32 1.93 -0.92
CA LEU A 77 -8.63 0.72 -1.67
C LEU A 77 -9.46 0.98 -2.93
N ASP A 78 -9.93 2.20 -3.18
CA ASP A 78 -10.91 2.52 -4.24
C ASP A 78 -10.53 1.96 -5.62
N ASN A 79 -9.26 2.09 -6.02
CA ASN A 79 -8.78 1.61 -7.32
C ASN A 79 -8.06 0.25 -7.26
N TYR A 80 -7.91 -0.33 -6.07
CA TYR A 80 -7.16 -1.57 -5.90
C TYR A 80 -7.85 -2.76 -6.59
N ARG A 81 -7.10 -3.43 -7.47
CA ARG A 81 -7.43 -4.71 -8.10
C ARG A 81 -6.39 -5.74 -7.65
N PRO A 82 -6.73 -6.69 -6.75
CA PRO A 82 -5.74 -7.55 -6.09
C PRO A 82 -4.76 -8.29 -7.01
N PHE A 83 -5.20 -8.63 -8.22
CA PHE A 83 -4.42 -9.41 -9.18
C PHE A 83 -4.22 -8.67 -10.51
N GLY A 84 -4.47 -7.35 -10.56
CA GLY A 84 -4.47 -6.59 -11.81
C GLY A 84 -5.35 -7.24 -12.87
N GLU A 85 -4.74 -7.60 -14.00
CA GLU A 85 -5.41 -8.21 -15.15
C GLU A 85 -5.13 -9.73 -15.28
N ILE A 86 -4.60 -10.39 -14.24
CA ILE A 86 -4.33 -11.83 -14.23
C ILE A 86 -5.15 -12.57 -13.17
N CYS A 87 -5.21 -13.90 -13.30
CA CYS A 87 -5.98 -14.76 -12.40
C CYS A 87 -5.20 -15.12 -11.13
N PRO A 88 -5.88 -15.50 -10.03
CA PRO A 88 -5.22 -15.87 -8.77
C PRO A 88 -4.11 -16.92 -8.92
N ALA A 89 -4.34 -17.99 -9.69
CA ALA A 89 -3.32 -19.03 -9.91
C ALA A 89 -2.09 -18.48 -10.66
N ALA A 90 -2.30 -17.67 -11.70
CA ALA A 90 -1.23 -17.02 -12.46
C ALA A 90 -0.47 -16.01 -11.60
N PHE A 91 -1.16 -15.30 -10.70
CA PHE A 91 -0.54 -14.38 -9.75
C PHE A 91 0.40 -15.12 -8.78
N LEU A 92 -0.06 -16.22 -8.18
CA LEU A 92 0.77 -17.06 -7.30
C LEU A 92 1.96 -17.66 -8.04
N GLN A 93 1.77 -18.08 -9.31
CA GLN A 93 2.86 -18.59 -10.13
C GLN A 93 3.89 -17.51 -10.46
N LYS A 94 3.44 -16.30 -10.81
CA LYS A 94 4.32 -15.20 -11.24
C LYS A 94 5.14 -14.62 -10.10
N TYR A 95 4.55 -14.49 -8.91
CA TYR A 95 5.16 -13.80 -7.77
C TYR A 95 5.54 -14.72 -6.61
N GLY A 96 5.28 -16.02 -6.69
CA GLY A 96 5.63 -16.96 -5.64
C GLY A 96 7.10 -17.35 -5.64
N ASN A 97 7.69 -17.51 -4.46
CA ASN A 97 9.10 -17.86 -4.26
C ASN A 97 9.39 -19.38 -4.22
N GLY A 98 8.39 -20.21 -4.54
CA GLY A 98 8.47 -21.67 -4.44
C GLY A 98 8.53 -22.24 -3.01
N LYS A 99 8.54 -21.39 -1.97
CA LYS A 99 8.61 -21.76 -0.54
C LYS A 99 7.31 -21.44 0.21
N GLY A 100 6.21 -21.33 -0.52
CA GLY A 100 4.90 -21.02 0.05
C GLY A 100 4.69 -19.53 0.38
N TRP A 101 5.55 -18.63 -0.12
CA TRP A 101 5.37 -17.18 0.02
C TRP A 101 5.72 -16.44 -1.28
N PHE A 102 5.87 -15.12 -1.22
CA PHE A 102 6.15 -14.25 -2.36
C PHE A 102 7.63 -13.90 -2.52
N ASP A 103 8.04 -13.66 -3.76
CA ASP A 103 9.29 -13.00 -4.15
C ASP A 103 9.06 -11.49 -4.21
N TYR A 104 9.77 -10.76 -3.35
CA TYR A 104 9.71 -9.32 -3.23
C TYR A 104 10.67 -8.63 -4.21
N PRO A 105 10.40 -7.36 -4.57
CA PRO A 105 11.29 -6.62 -5.45
C PRO A 105 12.68 -6.44 -4.82
N PRO A 106 13.74 -6.33 -5.63
CA PRO A 106 15.09 -6.07 -5.13
C PRO A 106 15.17 -4.68 -4.49
N LYS A 107 16.27 -4.43 -3.76
CA LYS A 107 16.62 -3.10 -3.21
C LYS A 107 15.46 -2.45 -2.43
N ASP A 108 14.82 -3.25 -1.58
CA ASP A 108 13.77 -2.80 -0.68
C ASP A 108 12.55 -2.20 -1.40
N GLY A 109 12.36 -2.52 -2.69
CA GLY A 109 11.22 -2.07 -3.48
C GLY A 109 11.24 -0.61 -3.91
N PHE A 110 12.37 0.10 -3.76
CA PHE A 110 12.53 1.42 -4.35
C PHE A 110 12.63 1.32 -5.88
N GLU A 111 12.07 2.31 -6.58
CA GLU A 111 12.28 2.45 -8.02
C GLU A 111 13.78 2.59 -8.32
N LEU A 112 14.24 1.97 -9.41
CA LEU A 112 15.66 1.95 -9.77
C LEU A 112 15.96 2.94 -10.89
N ARG A 113 17.10 3.62 -10.77
CA ARG A 113 17.70 4.39 -11.87
C ARG A 113 18.17 3.44 -12.98
N ASN A 114 18.52 4.01 -14.14
CA ASN A 114 19.08 3.26 -15.27
C ASN A 114 20.38 2.48 -14.93
N ASN A 115 21.10 2.87 -13.89
CA ASN A 115 22.30 2.18 -13.42
C ASN A 115 22.02 1.09 -12.36
N GLY A 116 20.75 0.82 -12.03
CA GLY A 116 20.33 -0.19 -11.06
C GLY A 116 20.37 0.25 -9.59
N GLU A 117 20.76 1.49 -9.30
CA GLU A 117 20.73 2.03 -7.93
C GLU A 117 19.32 2.51 -7.54
N PRO A 118 18.89 2.30 -6.28
CA PRO A 118 17.59 2.74 -5.83
C PRO A 118 17.49 4.27 -5.78
N ILE A 119 16.34 4.80 -6.18
CA ILE A 119 15.98 6.19 -6.02
C ILE A 119 15.47 6.37 -4.60
N LYS A 120 16.36 6.75 -3.70
CA LYS A 120 16.03 7.09 -2.30
C LYS A 120 16.96 8.15 -1.74
N SER A 121 16.54 8.82 -0.68
CA SER A 121 17.34 9.78 0.09
C SER A 121 16.89 9.80 1.55
N ASP A 122 17.79 10.19 2.45
CA ASP A 122 17.42 10.47 3.83
C ASP A 122 16.37 11.60 3.88
N TYR A 123 15.32 11.37 4.65
CA TYR A 123 14.23 12.30 4.87
C TYR A 123 13.88 12.34 6.36
N THR A 124 13.55 13.52 6.89
CA THR A 124 13.11 13.65 8.27
C THR A 124 11.61 13.85 8.32
N LEU A 125 10.90 12.85 8.83
CA LEU A 125 9.52 13.02 9.25
C LEU A 125 9.50 13.91 10.51
N CYS A 126 8.73 14.99 10.44
CA CYS A 126 8.64 16.01 11.48
C CYS A 126 7.46 15.73 12.42
N PRO A 127 7.50 16.20 13.68
CA PRO A 127 6.36 16.13 14.58
C PRO A 127 5.08 16.66 13.94
N GLY A 128 3.99 15.90 14.05
CA GLY A 128 2.70 16.17 13.42
C GLY A 128 2.50 15.56 12.03
N ASP A 129 3.56 15.08 11.37
CA ASP A 129 3.42 14.32 10.13
C ASP A 129 2.60 13.04 10.38
N LYS A 130 1.73 12.69 9.44
CA LYS A 130 0.90 11.49 9.50
C LYS A 130 1.32 10.48 8.45
N VAL A 131 1.51 9.26 8.92
CA VAL A 131 1.95 8.11 8.11
C VAL A 131 1.07 6.92 8.41
N ASP A 132 1.00 5.98 7.48
CA ASP A 132 0.21 4.77 7.66
C ASP A 132 0.97 3.52 7.19
N ARG A 133 0.40 2.35 7.51
CA ARG A 133 0.96 1.04 7.16
C ARG A 133 -0.16 0.04 6.93
N VAL A 134 0.01 -0.82 5.93
CA VAL A 134 -0.76 -2.07 5.83
C VAL A 134 0.16 -3.26 6.10
N GLY A 135 0.11 -3.78 7.32
CA GLY A 135 1.01 -4.83 7.79
C GLY A 135 1.35 -4.69 9.27
N HIS A 136 1.78 -5.80 9.87
CA HIS A 136 2.15 -5.85 11.28
C HIS A 136 3.30 -4.88 11.59
N GLU A 137 3.31 -4.34 12.81
CA GLU A 137 4.32 -3.41 13.34
C GLU A 137 5.77 -3.98 13.42
N ASN A 138 5.98 -5.26 13.10
CA ASN A 138 7.30 -5.88 12.96
C ASN A 138 8.03 -5.47 11.68
N GLY A 139 7.33 -4.88 10.71
CA GLY A 139 7.95 -4.34 9.51
C GLY A 139 8.56 -2.96 9.72
N THR A 140 9.30 -2.51 8.70
CA THR A 140 10.08 -1.26 8.72
C THR A 140 9.61 -0.24 7.67
N PHE A 141 8.48 -0.48 7.00
CA PHE A 141 7.97 0.40 5.93
C PHE A 141 6.67 1.10 6.35
N LEU A 142 6.62 2.40 6.12
CA LEU A 142 5.45 3.26 6.22
C LEU A 142 5.21 3.96 4.88
N ALA A 143 4.06 4.58 4.70
CA ALA A 143 3.78 5.49 3.59
C ALA A 143 3.15 6.80 4.13
N PRO A 144 3.12 7.88 3.34
CA PRO A 144 2.25 9.02 3.64
C PRO A 144 0.81 8.55 3.86
N LEU A 145 0.14 9.09 4.88
CA LEU A 145 -1.26 8.78 5.16
C LEU A 145 -2.13 8.95 3.91
N GLY A 146 -2.92 7.93 3.57
CA GLY A 146 -3.85 7.97 2.45
C GLY A 146 -3.23 7.57 1.10
N THR A 147 -1.98 7.10 1.08
CA THR A 147 -1.37 6.55 -0.15
C THR A 147 -2.25 5.39 -0.67
N PRO A 148 -2.74 5.41 -1.92
CA PRO A 148 -3.55 4.32 -2.46
C PRO A 148 -2.82 2.99 -2.42
N TYR A 149 -3.54 1.89 -2.20
CA TYR A 149 -2.94 0.57 -2.01
C TYR A 149 -2.20 0.07 -3.26
N GLU A 150 -2.75 0.35 -4.44
CA GLU A 150 -2.10 0.08 -5.73
C GLU A 150 -0.80 0.87 -5.94
N GLN A 151 -0.60 1.95 -5.18
CA GLN A 151 0.63 2.72 -5.20
C GLN A 151 1.70 2.19 -4.25
N ARG A 152 1.36 1.19 -3.43
CA ARG A 152 2.26 0.60 -2.41
C ARG A 152 2.95 -0.68 -2.86
N SER A 153 2.50 -1.28 -3.97
CA SER A 153 3.01 -2.56 -4.49
C SER A 153 3.12 -3.64 -3.40
N LEU A 154 2.06 -3.76 -2.60
CA LEU A 154 1.91 -4.78 -1.56
C LEU A 154 1.11 -5.99 -2.08
N VAL A 155 1.37 -7.16 -1.49
CA VAL A 155 0.60 -8.37 -1.78
C VAL A 155 -0.76 -8.33 -1.10
N PRO A 156 -1.80 -8.96 -1.67
CA PRO A 156 -3.13 -9.03 -1.05
C PRO A 156 -3.12 -9.56 0.40
N ALA A 157 -2.18 -10.46 0.72
CA ALA A 157 -2.01 -11.01 2.06
C ALA A 157 -1.69 -9.97 3.15
N ASN A 158 -1.15 -8.80 2.80
CA ASN A 158 -0.93 -7.73 3.79
C ASN A 158 -2.25 -7.24 4.41
N LEU A 159 -3.36 -7.29 3.66
CA LEU A 159 -4.71 -6.94 4.16
C LEU A 159 -5.36 -8.09 4.93
N ALA A 160 -4.76 -9.29 4.95
CA ALA A 160 -5.34 -10.43 5.63
C ALA A 160 -5.16 -10.31 7.14
N THR A 161 -6.26 -10.40 7.88
CA THR A 161 -6.20 -10.58 9.34
C THR A 161 -5.96 -12.05 9.64
N ASN A 162 -4.75 -12.40 10.10
CA ASN A 162 -4.48 -13.73 10.63
C ASN A 162 -4.94 -13.80 12.09
N PRO A 163 -5.94 -14.63 12.46
CA PRO A 163 -6.47 -14.69 13.82
C PRO A 163 -5.42 -15.04 14.90
N LYS A 164 -4.32 -15.70 14.52
CA LYS A 164 -3.24 -16.08 15.44
C LYS A 164 -2.24 -14.96 15.72
N THR A 165 -2.15 -13.98 14.83
CA THR A 165 -1.14 -12.90 14.88
C THR A 165 -1.78 -11.54 14.68
N SER A 166 -3.09 -11.43 14.90
CA SER A 166 -3.84 -10.18 14.80
C SER A 166 -3.75 -9.46 16.14
N ASP A 167 -3.49 -8.16 16.09
CA ASP A 167 -3.61 -7.22 17.20
C ASP A 167 -5.04 -6.60 17.27
N GLY A 168 -6.00 -7.22 16.58
CA GLY A 168 -7.35 -6.72 16.44
C GLY A 168 -7.48 -5.56 15.44
N THR A 169 -6.45 -5.26 14.65
CA THR A 169 -6.52 -4.25 13.57
C THR A 169 -7.18 -4.84 12.34
N LEU A 170 -8.29 -4.23 11.96
CA LEU A 170 -9.02 -4.61 10.75
C LEU A 170 -8.13 -4.37 9.53
N TYR A 171 -8.00 -5.38 8.68
CA TYR A 171 -7.16 -5.37 7.47
C TYR A 171 -5.69 -4.99 7.69
N ASN A 172 -5.18 -5.12 8.93
CA ASN A 172 -3.79 -4.80 9.27
C ASN A 172 -3.42 -3.34 8.91
N TYR A 173 -4.41 -2.43 8.90
CA TYR A 173 -4.22 -1.04 8.52
C TYR A 173 -4.04 -0.14 9.74
N HIS A 174 -2.85 0.44 9.87
CA HIS A 174 -2.42 1.26 10.98
C HIS A 174 -2.16 2.68 10.53
N VAL A 175 -2.47 3.65 11.39
CA VAL A 175 -2.18 5.07 11.17
C VAL A 175 -1.37 5.58 12.36
N TYR A 176 -0.33 6.36 12.08
CA TYR A 176 0.56 6.90 13.09
C TYR A 176 0.73 8.41 12.90
N GLU A 177 0.96 9.10 14.01
CA GLU A 177 1.45 10.47 14.03
C GLU A 177 2.89 10.47 14.55
N VAL A 178 3.74 11.28 13.90
CA VAL A 178 5.12 11.46 14.29
C VAL A 178 5.17 12.42 15.47
N ILE A 179 5.81 12.00 16.56
CA ILE A 179 5.91 12.77 17.81
C ILE A 179 7.29 13.44 17.96
N LYS A 180 8.32 12.85 17.37
CA LYS A 180 9.70 13.36 17.35
C LYS A 180 10.27 13.20 15.95
N ASN A 181 11.21 14.08 15.59
CA ASN A 181 11.94 13.96 14.33
C ASN A 181 12.43 12.52 14.13
N LEU A 182 12.00 11.89 13.04
CA LEU A 182 12.32 10.52 12.71
C LEU A 182 12.96 10.48 11.32
N THR A 183 14.23 10.12 11.27
CA THR A 183 14.96 9.96 10.01
C THR A 183 14.62 8.62 9.37
N VAL A 184 14.30 8.66 8.08
CA VAL A 184 13.92 7.51 7.25
C VAL A 184 14.61 7.62 5.90
N GLU A 185 14.73 6.50 5.18
CA GLU A 185 15.00 6.56 3.74
C GLU A 185 13.67 6.72 3.00
N ALA A 186 13.51 7.77 2.20
CA ALA A 186 12.31 8.04 1.42
C ALA A 186 12.57 7.91 -0.08
N GLY A 187 11.59 7.41 -0.83
CA GLY A 187 11.69 7.29 -2.28
C GLY A 187 10.47 6.66 -2.93
N PRO A 188 10.37 6.73 -4.27
CA PRO A 188 9.30 6.09 -5.04
C PRO A 188 9.34 4.57 -4.93
N ILE A 189 8.14 3.97 -4.90
CA ILE A 189 7.93 2.52 -4.85
C ILE A 189 7.90 1.96 -6.27
N ALA A 190 8.73 0.95 -6.54
CA ALA A 190 8.77 0.27 -7.82
C ALA A 190 7.46 -0.51 -8.10
N PRO A 191 6.99 -0.57 -9.36
CA PRO A 191 5.86 -1.42 -9.74
C PRO A 191 6.18 -2.89 -9.41
N TRP A 192 5.24 -3.56 -8.74
CA TRP A 192 5.36 -4.97 -8.37
C TRP A 192 3.97 -5.55 -8.03
N PHE A 193 3.85 -6.88 -7.96
CA PHE A 193 2.59 -7.59 -7.62
C PHE A 193 1.36 -7.12 -8.42
N GLU A 194 1.51 -6.93 -9.73
CA GLU A 194 0.47 -6.37 -10.64
C GLU A 194 -0.04 -4.97 -10.29
N GLN A 195 0.65 -4.26 -9.40
CA GLN A 195 0.31 -2.90 -9.02
C GLN A 195 1.31 -1.90 -9.62
N PRO A 196 0.86 -0.70 -10.01
CA PRO A 196 1.71 0.30 -10.63
C PRO A 196 2.79 0.86 -9.70
N GLY A 197 2.62 0.79 -8.38
CA GLY A 197 3.54 1.46 -7.46
C GLY A 197 3.48 2.98 -7.64
N ASN A 198 4.63 3.64 -7.68
CA ASN A 198 4.80 5.09 -7.80
C ASN A 198 4.35 5.91 -6.58
N GLY A 199 3.88 5.28 -5.51
CA GLY A 199 3.73 5.94 -4.21
C GLY A 199 5.10 6.23 -3.59
N ILE A 200 5.11 6.96 -2.48
CA ILE A 200 6.33 7.15 -1.67
C ILE A 200 6.31 6.15 -0.52
N GLN A 201 7.43 5.46 -0.28
CA GLN A 201 7.66 4.70 0.94
C GLN A 201 8.68 5.38 1.84
N TYR A 202 8.49 5.20 3.14
CA TYR A 202 9.44 5.53 4.19
C TYR A 202 9.97 4.24 4.79
N HIS A 203 11.27 3.99 4.61
CA HIS A 203 11.98 2.86 5.20
C HIS A 203 12.70 3.29 6.47
N LEU A 204 12.27 2.73 7.60
CA LEU A 204 12.80 3.01 8.92
C LEU A 204 14.01 2.11 9.19
N ALA A 205 15.00 2.63 9.92
CA ALA A 205 16.13 1.84 10.43
C ALA A 205 15.74 0.88 11.58
N MET A 206 14.46 0.89 12.00
CA MET A 206 13.92 0.07 13.09
C MET A 206 12.49 -0.39 12.77
N PRO A 207 12.01 -1.48 13.38
CA PRO A 207 10.61 -1.88 13.27
C PRO A 207 9.67 -0.80 13.81
N VAL A 208 8.44 -0.74 13.27
CA VAL A 208 7.44 0.24 13.70
C VAL A 208 7.09 0.11 15.18
N TRP A 209 6.97 -1.10 15.73
CA TRP A 209 6.71 -1.31 17.16
C TRP A 209 7.79 -0.64 18.03
N GLN A 210 9.04 -0.65 17.56
CA GLN A 210 10.15 -0.02 18.26
C GLN A 210 10.07 1.50 18.15
N ALA A 211 9.73 2.04 16.97
CA ALA A 211 9.52 3.48 16.80
C ALA A 211 8.39 4.02 17.69
N VAL A 212 7.33 3.23 17.91
CA VAL A 212 6.25 3.54 18.87
C VAL A 212 6.77 3.48 20.31
N ARG A 213 7.42 2.38 20.70
CA ARG A 213 7.99 2.20 22.05
C ARG A 213 8.97 3.30 22.44
N ASP A 214 9.83 3.71 21.51
CA ASP A 214 10.88 4.71 21.72
C ASP A 214 10.30 6.15 21.60
N GLY A 215 9.01 6.29 21.28
CA GLY A 215 8.25 7.54 21.29
C GLY A 215 8.52 8.44 20.09
N PHE A 216 8.94 7.88 18.96
CA PHE A 216 9.00 8.58 17.68
C PHE A 216 7.62 8.64 17.01
N LEU A 217 6.83 7.58 17.18
CA LEU A 217 5.49 7.46 16.64
C LEU A 217 4.48 7.23 17.77
N VAL A 218 3.25 7.67 17.56
CA VAL A 218 2.08 7.20 18.31
C VAL A 218 1.07 6.63 17.32
N GLU A 219 0.50 5.47 17.61
CA GLU A 219 -0.60 4.94 16.81
C GLU A 219 -1.85 5.76 17.07
N LEU A 220 -2.44 6.31 16.00
CA LEU A 220 -3.72 6.98 16.06
C LEU A 220 -4.81 5.92 16.03
N CYS A 221 -5.71 5.98 17.00
CA CYS A 221 -6.79 5.00 17.10
C CYS A 221 -7.70 4.97 15.87
N LYS A 222 -8.14 3.74 15.58
CA LYS A 222 -8.61 3.22 14.28
C LYS A 222 -9.95 3.76 13.80
N PRO A 223 -10.15 3.84 12.47
CA PRO A 223 -11.48 3.96 11.86
C PRO A 223 -12.41 2.74 11.99
N ALA A 224 -11.92 1.61 12.50
CA ALA A 224 -12.71 0.40 12.74
C ALA A 224 -13.13 0.20 14.22
N THR A 225 -12.61 1.03 15.12
CA THR A 225 -13.05 1.14 16.52
C THR A 225 -12.97 2.61 16.92
N TRP A 226 -13.72 3.45 16.22
CA TRP A 226 -14.09 4.75 16.73
C TRP A 226 -15.00 4.51 17.93
N VAL A 227 -14.70 5.06 19.09
CA VAL A 227 -15.81 5.44 19.97
C VAL A 227 -16.56 6.55 19.22
N THR A 228 -17.61 6.22 18.49
CA THR A 228 -18.46 7.23 17.86
C THR A 228 -19.37 7.86 18.92
N ALA A 229 -19.97 9.02 18.66
CA ALA A 229 -20.96 9.61 19.58
C ALA A 229 -22.15 8.66 19.88
N GLY A 230 -22.38 7.64 19.05
CA GLY A 230 -23.39 6.60 19.28
C GLY A 230 -22.94 5.43 20.15
N GLU A 231 -21.64 5.29 20.42
CA GLU A 231 -21.07 4.25 21.31
C GLU A 231 -20.80 4.76 22.73
N CYS A 232 -20.74 6.08 22.90
CA CYS A 232 -20.77 6.69 24.23
C CYS A 232 -22.19 6.62 24.81
N ALA A 233 -22.29 6.57 26.15
CA ALA A 233 -23.57 6.68 26.82
C ALA A 233 -24.28 8.01 26.47
N ALA A 234 -25.60 8.10 26.64
CA ALA A 234 -26.39 9.27 26.25
C ALA A 234 -25.88 10.59 26.87
N ASP A 235 -25.15 10.50 27.98
CA ASP A 235 -24.52 11.56 28.74
C ASP A 235 -23.02 11.75 28.46
N GLN A 236 -22.48 11.22 27.35
CA GLN A 236 -21.04 11.27 27.02
C GLN A 236 -20.76 11.71 25.56
N HIS A 237 -19.53 12.15 25.26
CA HIS A 237 -19.02 12.44 23.91
C HIS A 237 -17.59 11.91 23.73
N CYS A 238 -17.20 11.54 22.50
CA CYS A 238 -15.85 11.09 22.18
C CYS A 238 -14.87 12.27 22.14
N LYS A 239 -13.72 12.15 22.80
CA LYS A 239 -12.61 13.12 22.77
C LYS A 239 -11.29 12.43 22.57
N LEU A 240 -10.31 13.16 22.04
CA LEU A 240 -8.91 12.80 22.14
C LEU A 240 -8.37 13.32 23.47
N HIS A 241 -7.65 12.47 24.20
CA HIS A 241 -7.05 12.85 25.47
C HIS A 241 -5.91 13.85 25.23
N PRO A 242 -5.93 15.04 25.85
CA PRO A 242 -5.08 16.17 25.44
C PRO A 242 -3.57 15.96 25.69
N ALA A 243 -3.20 14.97 26.49
CA ALA A 243 -1.79 14.68 26.78
C ALA A 243 -1.22 13.50 25.98
N ASN A 244 -2.06 12.65 25.38
CA ASN A 244 -1.59 11.42 24.70
C ASN A 244 -2.40 11.05 23.45
N ASN A 245 -3.34 11.90 23.03
CA ASN A 245 -4.20 11.75 21.85
C ASN A 245 -4.97 10.42 21.75
N VAL A 246 -5.13 9.71 22.87
CA VAL A 246 -5.95 8.49 22.93
C VAL A 246 -7.43 8.88 22.95
N PRO A 247 -8.29 8.34 22.06
CA PRO A 247 -9.72 8.57 22.12
C PRO A 247 -10.35 7.93 23.37
N PHE A 248 -11.28 8.64 23.99
CA PHE A 248 -12.04 8.17 25.15
C PHE A 248 -13.45 8.80 25.19
N CYS A 249 -14.41 8.17 25.89
CA CYS A 249 -15.69 8.81 26.22
C CYS A 249 -15.48 9.76 27.40
N GLU A 250 -15.81 11.03 27.21
CA GLU A 250 -15.86 12.03 28.27
C GLU A 250 -17.32 12.37 28.58
N ALA A 251 -17.65 12.59 29.86
CA ALA A 251 -18.99 13.02 30.26
C ALA A 251 -19.35 14.41 29.70
N LYS A 252 -20.60 14.57 29.24
CA LYS A 252 -21.20 15.87 28.91
C LYS A 252 -21.29 16.67 30.21
N LYS A 253 -20.51 17.74 30.33
CA LYS A 253 -20.70 18.69 31.42
C LYS A 253 -22.12 19.26 31.30
N LEU A 254 -22.99 18.91 32.24
CA LEU A 254 -24.22 19.66 32.47
C LEU A 254 -23.76 21.07 32.83
N SER A 255 -24.00 22.03 31.95
CA SER A 255 -23.92 23.43 32.32
C SER A 255 -24.95 23.64 33.43
N ALA A 256 -24.48 23.75 34.67
CA ALA A 256 -25.29 24.23 35.76
C ALA A 256 -25.68 25.68 35.41
N ASN A 257 -26.98 25.90 35.16
CA ASN A 257 -27.60 27.20 35.37
C ASN A 257 -27.82 27.40 36.88
#